data_AF-A0A7X8BQD0-F1
#
_entry.id   AF-A0A7X8BQD0-F1
#
_cell.length_a   1.000
_cell.length_b   1.000
_cell.length_c   1.000
_cell.angle_alpha   90.00
_cell.angle_beta   90.00
_cell.angle_gamma   90.00
#
_symmetry.space_group_name_H-M   'P 1'
#
loop_
_entity.id
_entity.type
_entity.pdbx_description
1 polymer ?
#
loop_
_entity_poly.entity_id
_entity_poly.type
_entity_poly.pdbx_seq_one_letter_code
_entity_poly.pdbx_strand_id
1 'polypeptide(L)'
;MINLYGQYGRVFVTREMYDSAAYYLDEAFLLADKYQFPYTSYIYIRKGEMEAKRGDYLSALTSYCRGLDNMMETGVNHGLPGLYQAISDIYKQLNEPDSVQHYLSRKIEVERELTKTNTHALDNAVKALLEEERGQYDSKFRTTLSYVMIIGASVILLTLLLWYFWRKRNKRIIAEKESELAALEEKLSDAAEEVIELAKKNDDAFLIRFNEVYPNFAPVIYERHSNLTHSEYSFCVLIYLHFTSKEIAQILFIEHRSVQTRKNRLRKKLGIPSGTDLYQYLVMLNESPSIQG
;
A
#
# COMPACT_ATOMS: atom_id res chain seq x y z
N MET A 1 15.87 15.34 22.22
CA MET A 1 14.49 15.66 22.64
C MET A 1 14.43 16.84 23.61
N ILE A 2 15.28 16.91 24.65
CA ILE A 2 15.32 18.03 25.63
C ILE A 2 15.37 19.42 24.95
N ASN A 3 16.33 19.63 24.03
CA ASN A 3 16.45 20.90 23.29
C ASN A 3 15.24 21.21 22.41
N LEU A 4 14.57 20.20 21.86
CA LEU A 4 13.40 20.39 21.01
C LEU A 4 12.21 20.92 21.84
N TYR A 5 11.98 20.33 23.01
CA TYR A 5 10.97 20.78 23.95
C TYR A 5 11.26 22.20 24.48
N GLY A 6 12.52 22.50 24.80
CA GLY A 6 12.93 23.86 25.15
C GLY A 6 12.67 24.88 24.03
N GLN A 7 12.84 24.49 22.76
CA GLN A 7 12.52 25.37 21.62
C GLN A 7 11.01 25.55 21.41
N TYR A 8 10.21 24.49 21.60
CA TYR A 8 8.75 24.64 21.60
C TYR A 8 8.31 25.61 22.70
N GLY A 9 8.82 25.44 23.92
CA GLY A 9 8.60 26.38 25.03
C GLY A 9 8.84 27.83 24.59
N ARG A 10 10.02 28.13 24.00
CA ARG A 10 10.35 29.47 23.48
C ARG A 10 9.34 30.01 22.46
N VAL A 11 8.90 29.16 21.53
CA VAL A 11 7.94 29.56 20.49
C VAL A 11 6.60 29.93 21.13
N PHE A 12 6.12 29.15 22.09
CA PHE A 12 4.87 29.46 22.80
C PHE A 12 4.99 30.69 23.69
N VAL A 13 6.13 30.94 24.33
CA VAL A 13 6.41 32.22 25.04
C VAL A 13 6.34 33.42 24.10
N THR A 14 6.82 33.27 22.86
CA THR A 14 6.75 34.36 21.86
C THR A 14 5.31 34.62 21.40
N ARG A 15 4.47 33.59 21.41
CA ARG A 15 3.05 33.66 21.06
C ARG A 15 2.14 33.98 22.25
N GLU A 16 2.70 34.28 23.41
CA GLU A 16 1.95 34.56 24.65
C GLU A 16 1.07 33.40 25.13
N MET A 17 1.38 32.17 24.68
CA MET A 17 0.69 30.94 25.07
C MET A 17 1.40 30.30 26.27
N TYR A 18 1.26 30.90 27.45
CA TYR A 18 2.08 30.54 28.63
C TYR A 18 1.83 29.14 29.17
N ASP A 19 0.59 28.62 29.13
CA ASP A 19 0.29 27.26 29.62
C ASP A 19 0.96 26.19 28.75
N SER A 20 0.93 26.38 27.42
CA SER A 20 1.62 25.51 26.48
C SER A 20 3.14 25.63 26.64
N ALA A 21 3.65 26.84 26.84
CA ALA A 21 5.08 27.04 27.11
C ALA A 21 5.51 26.30 28.38
N ALA A 22 4.75 26.41 29.48
CA ALA A 22 5.02 25.73 30.74
C ALA A 22 5.06 24.21 30.56
N TYR A 23 4.04 23.65 29.88
CA TYR A 23 3.98 22.21 29.58
C TYR A 23 5.27 21.71 28.90
N TYR A 24 5.70 22.37 27.82
CA TYR A 24 6.89 21.92 27.09
C TYR A 24 8.19 22.15 27.87
N LEU A 25 8.28 23.17 28.71
CA LEU A 25 9.45 23.39 29.56
C LEU A 25 9.54 22.36 30.70
N ASP A 26 8.42 21.98 31.30
CA ASP A 26 8.40 20.95 32.34
C ASP A 26 8.72 19.56 31.75
N GLU A 27 8.21 19.24 30.55
CA GLU A 27 8.63 18.03 29.80
C GLU A 27 10.14 18.02 29.50
N ALA A 28 10.72 19.18 29.17
CA ALA A 28 12.16 19.30 28.96
C ALA A 28 12.94 18.99 30.26
N PHE A 29 12.45 19.45 31.42
CA PHE A 29 13.05 19.14 32.72
C PHE A 29 12.93 17.66 33.09
N LEU A 30 11.76 17.05 32.89
CA LEU A 30 11.55 15.63 33.16
C LEU A 30 12.49 14.75 32.33
N LEU A 31 12.69 15.11 31.07
CA LEU A 31 13.66 14.41 30.22
C LEU A 31 15.09 14.66 30.67
N ALA A 32 15.44 15.88 31.07
CA ALA A 32 16.77 16.17 31.58
C ALA A 32 17.07 15.34 32.84
N ASP A 33 16.13 15.25 33.79
CA ASP A 33 16.27 14.44 35.00
C ASP A 33 16.37 12.94 34.68
N LYS A 34 15.47 12.43 33.83
CA LYS A 34 15.43 11.02 33.40
C LYS A 34 16.75 10.54 32.79
N TYR A 35 17.42 11.40 32.03
CA TYR A 35 18.69 11.09 31.38
C TYR A 35 19.90 11.66 32.11
N GLN A 36 19.71 12.20 33.33
CA GLN A 36 20.77 12.82 34.15
C GLN A 36 21.58 13.86 33.36
N PHE A 37 20.91 14.62 32.50
CA PHE A 37 21.53 15.60 31.63
C PHE A 37 21.85 16.87 32.41
N PRO A 38 23.14 17.24 32.59
CA PRO A 38 23.53 18.27 33.54
C PRO A 38 23.31 19.70 33.03
N TYR A 39 23.14 19.92 31.72
CA TYR A 39 23.06 21.26 31.11
C TYR A 39 21.61 21.76 31.01
N THR A 40 21.02 22.17 32.14
CA THR A 40 19.60 22.58 32.23
C THR A 40 19.36 24.09 32.24
N SER A 41 20.43 24.89 32.29
CA SER A 41 20.39 26.36 32.32
C SER A 41 19.52 26.98 31.24
N TYR A 42 19.55 26.45 30.02
CA TYR A 42 18.69 26.90 28.92
C TYR A 42 17.20 26.80 29.27
N ILE A 43 16.76 25.72 29.92
CA ILE A 43 15.36 25.48 30.26
C ILE A 43 14.92 26.48 31.35
N TYR A 44 15.77 26.69 32.36
CA TYR A 44 15.54 27.69 33.40
C TYR A 44 15.43 29.11 32.85
N ILE A 45 16.29 29.49 31.90
CA ILE A 45 16.22 30.80 31.24
C ILE A 45 14.89 30.98 30.50
N ARG A 46 14.43 29.96 29.76
CA ARG A 46 13.14 30.04 29.05
C ARG A 46 11.95 30.13 30.00
N LYS A 47 12.02 29.44 31.14
CA LYS A 47 11.00 29.53 32.20
C LYS A 47 10.97 30.93 32.81
N GLY A 48 12.15 31.51 33.09
CA GLY A 48 12.25 32.88 33.57
C GLY A 48 11.71 33.92 32.57
N GLU A 49 11.98 33.75 31.28
CA GLU A 49 11.43 34.63 30.22
C GLU A 49 9.91 34.55 30.14
N MET A 50 9.35 33.33 30.26
CA MET A 50 7.91 33.10 30.29
C MET A 50 7.26 33.81 31.48
N GLU A 51 7.79 33.61 32.68
CA GLU A 51 7.28 34.18 33.93
C GLU A 51 7.38 35.71 33.92
N ALA A 52 8.48 36.26 33.41
CA ALA A 52 8.69 37.69 33.27
C ALA A 52 7.65 38.32 32.32
N LYS A 53 7.37 37.68 31.18
CA LYS A 53 6.33 38.13 30.25
C LYS A 53 4.93 38.04 30.82
N ARG A 54 4.69 37.08 31.72
CA ARG A 54 3.43 36.94 32.48
C ARG A 54 3.28 38.01 33.58
N GLY A 55 4.32 38.80 33.84
CA GLY A 55 4.36 39.79 34.92
C GLY A 55 4.74 39.22 36.30
N ASP A 56 5.14 37.95 36.35
CA ASP A 56 5.55 37.27 37.58
C ASP A 56 7.06 37.38 37.77
N TYR A 57 7.49 38.57 38.18
CA TYR A 57 8.90 38.93 38.28
C TYR A 57 9.68 38.13 39.34
N LEU A 58 9.03 37.70 40.42
CA LEU A 58 9.68 36.91 41.48
C LEU A 58 9.93 35.46 41.05
N SER A 59 8.95 34.84 40.38
CA SER A 59 9.16 33.52 39.79
C SER A 59 10.22 33.59 38.70
N ALA A 60 10.17 34.62 37.85
CA ALA A 60 11.18 34.83 36.81
C ALA A 60 12.60 34.92 37.37
N LEU A 61 12.77 35.70 38.44
CA LEU A 61 14.04 35.83 39.15
C LEU A 61 14.50 34.48 39.71
N THR A 62 13.60 33.72 40.33
CA THR A 62 13.90 32.37 40.86
C THR A 62 14.39 31.44 39.76
N SER A 63 13.68 31.41 38.63
CA SER A 63 14.06 30.61 37.46
C SER A 63 15.41 31.04 36.90
N TYR A 64 15.67 32.34 36.75
CA TYR A 64 16.97 32.83 36.29
C TYR A 64 18.11 32.50 37.26
N CYS A 65 17.91 32.60 38.57
CA CYS A 65 18.91 32.22 39.56
C CYS A 65 19.24 30.72 39.50
N ARG A 66 18.24 29.84 39.34
CA ARG A 66 18.51 28.40 39.12
C ARG A 66 19.30 28.14 37.83
N GLY A 67 19.00 28.91 36.78
CA GLY A 67 19.76 28.88 35.54
C GLY A 67 21.21 29.30 35.76
N LEU A 68 21.43 30.33 36.58
CA LEU A 68 22.75 30.85 36.94
C LEU A 68 23.54 29.80 37.72
N ASP A 69 22.95 29.19 38.74
CA ASP A 69 23.57 28.14 39.54
C ASP A 69 24.00 26.95 38.66
N ASN A 70 23.13 26.50 37.76
CA ASN A 70 23.48 25.43 36.83
C ASN A 70 24.64 25.81 35.89
N MET A 71 24.73 27.07 35.44
CA MET A 71 25.86 27.53 34.62
C MET A 71 27.16 27.56 35.41
N MET A 72 27.11 27.93 36.69
CA MET A 72 28.27 27.89 37.59
C MET A 72 28.72 26.45 37.87
N GLU A 73 27.79 25.52 38.08
CA GLU A 73 28.09 24.10 38.31
C GLU A 73 28.66 23.41 37.06
N THR A 74 28.10 23.71 35.88
CA THR A 74 28.51 23.07 34.61
C THR A 74 29.72 23.74 33.96
N GLY A 75 30.14 24.92 34.45
CA GLY A 75 31.22 25.71 33.87
C GLY A 75 30.90 26.35 32.50
N VAL A 76 29.62 26.37 32.10
CA VAL A 76 29.17 26.93 30.82
C VAL A 76 29.00 28.44 30.96
N ASN A 77 30.10 29.17 30.80
CA ASN A 77 30.15 30.60 31.14
C ASN A 77 29.67 31.56 30.02
N HIS A 78 29.51 31.09 28.78
CA HIS A 78 29.24 31.97 27.62
C HIS A 78 27.90 32.72 27.71
N GLY A 79 26.85 32.12 28.27
CA GLY A 79 25.54 32.77 28.38
C GLY A 79 25.36 33.62 29.65
N LEU A 80 26.35 33.67 30.54
CA LEU A 80 26.29 34.43 31.78
C LEU A 80 26.03 35.93 31.57
N PRO A 81 26.65 36.62 30.59
CA PRO A 81 26.37 38.04 30.38
C PRO A 81 24.91 38.33 30.06
N GLY A 82 24.29 37.49 29.22
CA GLY A 82 22.88 37.59 28.88
C GLY A 82 21.97 37.30 30.06
N LEU A 83 22.32 36.30 30.88
CA LEU A 83 21.56 35.95 32.08
C LEU A 83 21.65 37.04 33.16
N TYR A 84 22.82 37.60 33.40
CA TYR A 84 22.97 38.74 34.32
C TYR A 84 22.22 39.98 33.84
N GLN A 85 22.17 40.22 32.52
CA GLN A 85 21.32 41.26 31.96
C GLN A 85 19.84 40.99 32.25
N ALA A 86 19.36 39.77 32.00
CA ALA A 86 17.97 39.40 32.26
C ALA A 86 17.60 39.56 33.74
N ILE A 87 18.47 39.11 34.66
CA ILE A 87 18.27 39.30 36.11
C ILE A 87 18.24 40.78 36.48
N SER A 88 19.17 41.58 35.95
CA SER A 88 19.19 43.04 36.14
C SER A 88 17.89 43.69 35.66
N ASP A 89 17.36 43.28 34.50
CA ASP A 89 16.12 43.83 33.95
C ASP A 89 14.92 43.51 34.85
N ILE A 90 14.90 42.33 35.49
CA ILE A 90 13.88 41.98 36.49
C ILE A 90 14.01 42.84 37.75
N TYR A 91 15.21 43.02 38.32
CA TYR A 91 15.39 43.90 39.47
C TYR A 91 15.04 45.36 39.18
N LYS A 92 15.20 45.79 37.93
CA LYS A 92 14.73 47.10 37.48
C LYS A 92 13.20 47.21 37.54
N GLN A 93 12.46 46.17 37.17
CA GLN A 93 10.99 46.13 37.32
C GLN A 93 10.56 46.10 38.79
N LEU A 94 11.37 45.49 39.66
CA LEU A 94 11.15 45.44 41.11
C LEU A 94 11.56 46.73 41.84
N ASN A 95 12.13 47.71 41.14
CA ASN A 95 12.67 48.96 41.71
C ASN A 95 13.78 48.74 42.76
N GLU A 96 14.67 47.77 42.50
CA GLU A 96 15.82 47.43 43.36
C GLU A 96 17.15 47.88 42.72
N PRO A 97 17.52 49.17 42.84
CA PRO A 97 18.66 49.75 42.10
C PRO A 97 20.01 49.16 42.50
N ASP A 98 20.19 48.77 43.76
CA ASP A 98 21.44 48.17 44.25
C ASP A 98 21.69 46.82 43.57
N SER A 99 20.64 46.00 43.44
CA SER A 99 20.70 44.73 42.72
C SER A 99 20.94 44.93 41.22
N VAL A 100 20.30 45.93 40.60
CA VAL A 100 20.57 46.30 39.20
C VAL A 100 22.06 46.59 39.00
N GLN A 101 22.64 47.45 39.84
CA GLN A 101 24.06 47.79 39.74
C GLN A 101 24.97 46.58 39.97
N HIS A 102 24.63 45.72 40.93
CA HIS A 102 25.38 44.50 41.21
C HIS A 102 25.46 43.59 39.97
N TYR A 103 24.32 43.24 39.37
CA TYR A 103 24.28 42.30 38.24
C TYR A 103 24.86 42.89 36.95
N LEU A 104 24.72 44.20 36.71
CA LEU A 104 25.41 44.86 35.60
C LEU A 104 26.94 44.85 35.78
N SER A 105 27.42 45.01 37.01
CA SER A 105 28.85 44.94 37.32
C SER A 105 29.39 43.53 37.08
N ARG A 106 28.65 42.50 37.53
CA ARG A 106 28.98 41.08 37.28
C ARG A 106 28.99 40.72 35.80
N LYS A 107 28.05 41.25 35.02
CA LYS A 107 28.02 41.11 33.56
C LYS A 107 29.32 41.61 32.93
N ILE A 108 29.73 42.85 33.24
CA ILE A 108 30.95 43.48 32.68
C ILE A 108 32.21 42.69 33.07
N GLU A 109 32.28 42.21 34.31
CA GLU A 109 33.37 41.39 34.82
C GLU A 109 33.52 40.09 34.01
N VAL A 110 32.42 39.36 33.83
CA VAL A 110 32.42 38.11 33.06
C VAL A 110 32.69 38.35 31.57
N GLU A 111 32.17 39.43 30.97
CA GLU A 111 32.49 39.78 29.58
C GLU A 111 33.99 40.03 29.38
N ARG A 112 34.64 40.69 30.35
CA ARG A 112 36.09 40.90 30.35
C ARG A 112 36.85 39.59 30.49
N GLU A 113 36.42 38.70 31.38
CA GLU A 113 37.02 37.38 31.58
C GLU A 113 36.87 36.49 30.34
N LEU A 114 35.68 36.42 29.74
CA LEU A 114 35.44 35.65 28.52
C LEU A 114 36.29 36.14 27.35
N THR A 115 36.48 37.46 27.24
CA THR A 115 37.36 38.07 26.23
C THR A 115 38.82 37.67 26.43
N LYS A 116 39.24 37.43 27.68
CA LYS A 116 40.62 37.05 28.04
C LYS A 116 40.91 35.54 27.86
N THR A 117 39.89 34.68 27.83
CA THR A 117 40.05 33.22 28.08
C THR A 117 39.78 32.29 26.87
N ASN A 118 39.90 32.72 25.61
CA ASN A 118 39.73 31.86 24.41
C ASN A 118 38.31 31.31 24.19
N THR A 119 37.49 32.05 23.44
CA THR A 119 36.14 31.67 23.00
C THR A 119 36.06 30.40 22.14
N HIS A 120 37.18 29.86 21.64
CA HIS A 120 37.21 28.65 20.81
C HIS A 120 37.47 27.36 21.57
N ALA A 121 38.21 27.37 22.68
CA ALA A 121 38.63 26.13 23.34
C ALA A 121 37.46 25.44 24.07
N LEU A 122 36.62 26.23 24.75
CA LEU A 122 35.44 25.72 25.44
C LEU A 122 34.31 25.37 24.47
N ASP A 123 34.11 26.19 23.42
CA ASP A 123 33.14 25.90 22.36
C ASP A 123 33.51 24.62 21.62
N ASN A 124 34.79 24.42 21.31
CA ASN A 124 35.26 23.17 20.73
C ASN A 124 35.16 21.99 21.70
N ALA A 125 35.34 22.17 23.00
CA ALA A 125 35.18 21.10 23.98
C ALA A 125 33.72 20.67 24.13
N VAL A 126 32.79 21.63 24.24
CA VAL A 126 31.35 21.35 24.29
C VAL A 126 30.86 20.78 22.95
N LYS A 127 31.32 21.31 21.82
CA LYS A 127 31.03 20.73 20.50
C LYS A 127 31.61 19.33 20.36
N ALA A 128 32.83 19.07 20.81
CA ALA A 128 33.44 17.75 20.75
C ALA A 128 32.66 16.73 21.59
N LEU A 129 32.18 17.10 22.79
CA LEU A 129 31.33 16.24 23.61
C LEU A 129 29.97 15.95 22.93
N LEU A 130 29.36 16.97 22.33
CA LEU A 130 28.10 16.82 21.59
C LEU A 130 28.28 16.03 20.27
N GLU A 131 29.43 16.18 19.62
CA GLU A 131 29.82 15.43 18.42
C GLU A 131 30.19 13.98 18.75
N GLU A 132 30.77 13.71 19.91
CA GLU A 132 31.07 12.35 20.39
C GLU A 132 29.76 11.59 20.67
N GLU A 133 28.79 12.21 21.35
CA GLU A 133 27.46 11.62 21.53
C GLU A 133 26.72 11.40 20.20
N ARG A 134 26.77 12.39 19.29
CA ARG A 134 26.22 12.23 17.93
C ARG A 134 26.92 11.11 17.17
N GLY A 135 28.25 11.02 17.23
CA GLY A 135 29.04 10.02 16.53
C GLY A 135 28.74 8.60 16.99
N GLN A 136 28.52 8.40 18.30
CA GLN A 136 28.07 7.11 18.83
C GLN A 136 26.65 6.74 18.35
N TYR A 137 25.74 7.71 18.31
CA TYR A 137 24.38 7.49 17.82
C TYR A 137 24.37 7.23 16.30
N ASP A 138 25.09 8.03 15.51
CA ASP A 138 25.20 7.90 14.07
C ASP A 138 25.90 6.60 13.66
N SER A 139 26.91 6.15 14.41
CA SER A 139 27.57 4.86 14.19
C SER A 139 26.62 3.68 14.43
N LYS A 140 25.86 3.72 15.54
CA LYS A 140 24.81 2.72 15.82
C LYS A 140 23.69 2.77 14.77
N PHE A 141 23.32 3.96 14.31
CA PHE A 141 22.33 4.12 13.25
C PHE A 141 22.83 3.56 11.91
N ARG A 142 24.08 3.84 11.52
CA ARG A 142 24.66 3.31 10.27
C ARG A 142 24.79 1.79 10.28
N THR A 143 25.17 1.20 11.41
CA THR A 143 25.28 -0.26 11.55
C THR A 143 23.91 -0.95 11.57
N THR A 144 22.93 -0.37 12.27
CA THR A 144 21.56 -0.90 12.21
C THR A 144 20.96 -0.76 10.81
N LEU A 145 21.18 0.36 10.12
CA LEU A 145 20.76 0.57 8.73
C LEU A 145 21.40 -0.47 7.79
N SER A 146 22.69 -0.78 7.95
CA SER A 146 23.36 -1.78 7.11
C SER A 146 22.77 -3.18 7.31
N TYR A 147 22.47 -3.59 8.55
CA TYR A 147 21.77 -4.86 8.80
C TYR A 147 20.37 -4.89 8.16
N VAL A 148 19.59 -3.82 8.26
CA VAL A 148 18.27 -3.72 7.64
C VAL A 148 18.37 -3.83 6.11
N MET A 149 19.35 -3.17 5.49
CA MET A 149 19.60 -3.27 4.04
C MET A 149 19.97 -4.69 3.62
N ILE A 150 20.83 -5.38 4.38
CA ILE A 150 21.23 -6.77 4.10
C ILE A 150 20.02 -7.71 4.19
N ILE A 151 19.20 -7.56 5.24
CA ILE A 151 17.98 -8.36 5.40
C ILE A 151 17.02 -8.10 4.24
N GLY A 152 16.78 -6.84 3.87
CA GLY A 152 15.95 -6.49 2.72
C GLY A 152 16.44 -7.11 1.42
N ALA A 153 17.75 -7.02 1.14
CA ALA A 153 18.36 -7.64 -0.03
C ALA A 153 18.21 -9.16 -0.03
N SER A 154 18.36 -9.82 1.13
CA SER A 154 18.19 -11.27 1.25
C SER A 154 16.74 -11.72 0.99
N VAL A 155 15.75 -10.95 1.45
CA VAL A 155 14.33 -11.23 1.19
C VAL A 155 14.03 -11.08 -0.30
N ILE A 156 14.53 -10.03 -0.95
CA ILE A 156 14.36 -9.82 -2.40
C ILE A 156 15.01 -10.96 -3.19
N LEU A 157 16.21 -11.40 -2.80
CA LEU A 157 16.87 -12.52 -3.45
C LEU A 157 16.05 -13.81 -3.30
N LEU A 158 15.51 -14.07 -2.11
CA LEU A 158 14.73 -15.27 -1.82
C LEU A 158 13.40 -15.27 -2.58
N THR A 159 12.72 -14.13 -2.72
CA THR A 159 11.49 -14.02 -3.52
C THR A 159 11.77 -14.25 -5.02
N LEU A 160 12.86 -13.71 -5.54
CA LEU A 160 13.29 -13.94 -6.93
C LEU A 160 13.61 -15.42 -7.19
N LEU A 161 14.28 -16.09 -6.25
CA LEU A 161 14.57 -17.52 -6.33
C LEU A 161 13.28 -18.34 -6.32
N LEU A 162 12.37 -18.09 -5.37
CA LEU A 162 11.07 -18.76 -5.32
C LEU A 162 10.28 -18.58 -6.62
N TRP A 163 10.25 -17.36 -7.16
CA TRP A 163 9.61 -17.07 -8.44
C TRP A 163 10.26 -17.84 -9.60
N TYR A 164 11.59 -17.87 -9.68
CA TYR A 164 12.32 -18.63 -10.69
C TYR A 164 11.98 -20.13 -10.65
N PHE A 165 12.00 -20.73 -9.45
CA PHE A 165 11.68 -22.14 -9.28
C PHE A 165 10.21 -22.44 -9.57
N TRP A 166 9.28 -21.59 -9.13
CA TRP A 166 7.85 -21.70 -9.42
C TRP A 166 7.60 -21.64 -10.93
N ARG A 167 8.20 -20.67 -11.62
CA ARG A 167 8.10 -20.53 -13.07
C ARG A 167 8.65 -21.75 -13.82
N LYS A 168 9.80 -22.27 -13.39
CA LYS A 168 10.41 -23.47 -13.98
C LYS A 168 9.54 -24.71 -13.80
N ARG A 169 8.94 -24.90 -12.62
CA ARG A 169 8.03 -26.01 -12.33
C ARG A 169 6.73 -25.89 -13.13
N ASN A 170 6.14 -24.70 -13.18
CA ASN A 170 4.87 -24.48 -13.87
C ASN A 170 4.96 -24.63 -15.38
N LYS A 171 6.12 -24.33 -16.00
CA LYS A 171 6.31 -24.54 -17.44
C LYS A 171 6.07 -26.00 -17.87
N ARG A 172 6.42 -26.97 -17.01
CA ARG A 172 6.18 -28.41 -17.29
C ARG A 172 4.72 -28.79 -17.20
N ILE A 173 4.03 -28.31 -16.17
CA ILE A 173 2.60 -28.57 -15.95
C ILE A 173 1.76 -27.97 -17.09
N ILE A 174 2.13 -26.77 -17.56
CA ILE A 174 1.45 -26.12 -18.69
C ILE A 174 1.65 -26.95 -19.98
N ALA A 175 2.87 -27.38 -20.27
CA ALA A 175 3.15 -28.19 -21.46
C ALA A 175 2.41 -29.55 -21.45
N GLU A 176 2.31 -30.19 -20.29
CA GLU A 176 1.55 -31.45 -20.13
C GLU A 176 0.06 -31.24 -20.36
N LYS A 177 -0.52 -30.17 -19.79
CA LYS A 177 -1.93 -29.81 -20.02
C LYS A 177 -2.23 -29.41 -21.45
N GLU A 178 -1.33 -28.68 -22.11
CA GLU A 178 -1.47 -28.34 -23.53
C GLU A 178 -1.44 -29.59 -24.41
N SER A 179 -0.57 -30.55 -24.10
CA SER A 179 -0.51 -31.85 -24.79
C SER A 179 -1.77 -32.69 -24.57
N GLU A 180 -2.30 -32.74 -23.34
CA GLU A 180 -3.53 -33.46 -23.01
C GLU A 180 -4.75 -32.84 -23.69
N LEU A 181 -4.84 -31.50 -23.69
CA LEU A 181 -5.89 -30.75 -24.38
C LEU A 181 -5.86 -31.01 -25.89
N ALA A 182 -4.67 -30.95 -26.51
CA ALA A 182 -4.50 -31.23 -27.93
C ALA A 182 -4.93 -32.68 -28.30
N ALA A 183 -4.58 -33.66 -27.46
CA ALA A 183 -4.99 -35.05 -27.68
C ALA A 183 -6.51 -35.25 -27.49
N LEU A 184 -7.15 -34.46 -26.63
CA LEU A 184 -8.60 -34.49 -26.45
C LEU A 184 -9.32 -33.83 -27.64
N GLU A 185 -8.81 -32.69 -28.13
CA GLU A 185 -9.32 -32.00 -29.32
C GLU A 185 -9.21 -32.87 -30.57
N GLU A 186 -8.09 -33.58 -30.75
CA GLU A 186 -7.89 -34.52 -31.85
C GLU A 186 -8.94 -35.65 -31.83
N LYS A 187 -9.12 -36.31 -30.68
CA LYS A 187 -10.16 -37.35 -30.53
C LYS A 187 -11.58 -36.84 -30.76
N LEU A 188 -11.85 -35.60 -30.35
CA LEU A 188 -13.16 -34.98 -30.54
C LEU A 188 -13.39 -34.64 -32.02
N SER A 189 -12.35 -34.21 -32.73
CA SER A 189 -12.35 -34.00 -34.18
C SER A 189 -12.60 -35.31 -34.94
N ASP A 190 -11.92 -36.39 -34.57
CA ASP A 190 -12.11 -37.71 -35.19
C ASP A 190 -13.55 -38.23 -35.01
N ALA A 191 -14.08 -38.10 -33.79
CA ALA A 191 -15.46 -38.50 -33.49
C ALA A 191 -16.49 -37.63 -34.23
N ALA A 192 -16.22 -36.34 -34.40
CA ALA A 192 -17.07 -35.44 -35.17
C ALA A 192 -17.06 -35.78 -36.68
N GLU A 193 -15.89 -36.11 -37.24
CA GLU A 193 -15.78 -36.51 -38.66
C GLU A 193 -16.52 -37.82 -38.92
N GLU A 194 -16.44 -38.80 -38.02
CA GLU A 194 -17.19 -40.06 -38.11
C GLU A 194 -18.72 -39.82 -38.16
N VAL A 195 -19.23 -38.91 -37.32
CA VAL A 195 -20.64 -38.52 -37.33
C VAL A 195 -21.03 -37.89 -38.67
N ILE A 196 -20.18 -37.02 -39.23
CA ILE A 196 -20.39 -36.39 -40.53
C ILE A 196 -20.41 -37.43 -41.65
N GLU A 197 -19.51 -38.42 -41.62
CA GLU A 197 -19.49 -39.51 -42.59
C GLU A 197 -20.76 -40.36 -42.55
N LEU A 198 -21.20 -40.77 -41.35
CA LEU A 198 -22.43 -41.55 -41.18
C LEU A 198 -23.64 -40.78 -41.69
N ALA A 199 -23.70 -39.46 -41.43
CA ALA A 199 -24.74 -38.58 -41.95
C ALA A 199 -24.75 -38.55 -43.49
N LYS A 200 -23.58 -38.38 -44.12
CA LYS A 200 -23.44 -38.34 -45.59
C LYS A 200 -23.86 -39.65 -46.25
N LYS A 201 -23.62 -40.79 -45.59
CA LYS A 201 -24.03 -42.13 -46.04
C LYS A 201 -25.51 -42.43 -45.79
N ASN A 202 -26.23 -41.55 -45.09
CA ASN A 202 -27.61 -41.77 -44.63
C ASN A 202 -27.75 -43.10 -43.85
N ASP A 203 -26.77 -43.36 -42.97
CA ASP A 203 -26.70 -44.58 -42.15
C ASP A 203 -27.61 -44.48 -40.92
N ASP A 204 -28.31 -45.55 -40.57
CA ASP A 204 -29.22 -45.60 -39.41
C ASP A 204 -28.48 -45.37 -38.07
N ALA A 205 -27.17 -45.68 -38.00
CA ALA A 205 -26.33 -45.47 -36.82
C ALA A 205 -25.97 -44.00 -36.58
N PHE A 206 -26.20 -43.10 -37.56
CA PHE A 206 -25.86 -41.68 -37.49
C PHE A 206 -26.37 -41.00 -36.21
N LEU A 207 -27.65 -41.15 -35.88
CA LEU A 207 -28.25 -40.47 -34.72
C LEU A 207 -27.75 -41.05 -33.40
N ILE A 208 -27.44 -42.34 -33.36
CA ILE A 208 -26.88 -43.00 -32.18
C ILE A 208 -25.49 -42.42 -31.92
N ARG A 209 -24.63 -42.40 -32.95
CA ARG A 209 -23.28 -41.84 -32.85
C ARG A 209 -23.29 -40.34 -32.52
N PHE A 210 -24.19 -39.57 -33.13
CA PHE A 210 -24.34 -38.16 -32.81
C PHE A 210 -24.69 -37.94 -31.33
N ASN A 211 -25.62 -38.72 -30.77
CA ASN A 211 -26.01 -38.61 -29.36
C ASN A 211 -24.88 -39.05 -28.40
N GLU A 212 -23.98 -39.93 -28.82
CA GLU A 212 -22.78 -40.27 -28.05
C GLU A 212 -21.77 -39.12 -28.02
N VAL A 213 -21.56 -38.45 -29.15
CA VAL A 213 -20.60 -37.35 -29.28
C VAL A 213 -21.13 -36.04 -28.70
N TYR A 214 -22.45 -35.80 -28.81
CA TYR A 214 -23.14 -34.60 -28.34
C TYR A 214 -24.30 -34.94 -27.38
N PRO A 215 -24.01 -35.51 -26.19
CA PRO A 215 -25.04 -36.06 -25.28
C PRO A 215 -26.03 -35.02 -24.75
N ASN A 216 -25.65 -33.74 -24.74
CA ASN A 216 -26.48 -32.65 -24.21
C ASN A 216 -27.50 -32.11 -25.21
N PHE A 217 -27.32 -32.35 -26.52
CA PHE A 217 -28.16 -31.74 -27.54
C PHE A 217 -29.60 -32.27 -27.51
N ALA A 218 -29.78 -33.59 -27.41
CA ALA A 218 -31.09 -34.22 -27.34
C ALA A 218 -31.90 -33.75 -26.12
N PRO A 219 -31.40 -33.83 -24.87
CA PRO A 219 -32.12 -33.33 -23.71
C PRO A 219 -32.55 -31.86 -23.86
N VAL A 220 -31.64 -30.98 -24.28
CA VAL A 220 -31.91 -29.54 -24.36
C VAL A 220 -32.94 -29.20 -25.43
N ILE A 221 -32.87 -29.84 -26.60
CA ILE A 221 -33.83 -29.55 -27.67
C ILE A 221 -35.23 -30.07 -27.33
N TYR A 222 -35.35 -31.22 -26.67
CA TYR A 222 -36.64 -31.77 -26.24
C TYR A 222 -37.22 -31.03 -25.02
N GLU A 223 -36.38 -30.50 -24.13
CA GLU A 223 -36.83 -29.66 -23.02
C GLU A 223 -37.49 -28.37 -23.54
N ARG A 224 -36.86 -27.70 -24.52
CA ARG A 224 -37.39 -26.46 -25.08
C ARG A 224 -38.52 -26.68 -26.09
N HIS A 225 -38.49 -27.80 -26.81
CA HIS A 225 -39.41 -28.11 -27.92
C HIS A 225 -39.93 -29.54 -27.83
N SER A 226 -40.76 -29.81 -26.83
CA SER A 226 -41.31 -31.15 -26.51
C SER A 226 -42.22 -31.75 -27.60
N ASN A 227 -42.63 -30.96 -28.60
CA ASN A 227 -43.48 -31.38 -29.72
C ASN A 227 -42.70 -31.80 -30.99
N LEU A 228 -41.37 -31.92 -30.91
CA LEU A 228 -40.53 -32.38 -32.01
C LEU A 228 -40.71 -33.87 -32.25
N THR A 229 -40.96 -34.24 -33.50
CA THR A 229 -40.95 -35.64 -33.93
C THR A 229 -39.51 -36.12 -34.14
N HIS A 230 -39.29 -37.42 -34.10
CA HIS A 230 -37.98 -38.03 -34.39
C HIS A 230 -37.39 -37.57 -35.75
N SER A 231 -38.26 -37.45 -36.76
CA SER A 231 -37.85 -36.99 -38.09
C SER A 231 -37.40 -35.51 -38.10
N GLU A 232 -38.00 -34.67 -37.26
CA GLU A 232 -37.63 -33.26 -37.12
C GLU A 232 -36.37 -33.11 -36.27
N TYR A 233 -36.22 -33.93 -35.23
CA TYR A 233 -34.97 -34.02 -34.46
C TYR A 233 -33.79 -34.39 -35.37
N SER A 234 -33.92 -35.46 -36.17
CA SER A 234 -32.91 -35.85 -37.15
C SER A 234 -32.55 -34.71 -38.12
N PHE A 235 -33.55 -33.96 -38.56
CA PHE A 235 -33.34 -32.80 -39.42
C PHE A 235 -32.64 -31.64 -38.68
N CYS A 236 -32.93 -31.41 -37.40
CA CYS A 236 -32.19 -30.46 -36.56
C CYS A 236 -30.73 -30.87 -36.41
N VAL A 237 -30.44 -32.17 -36.22
CA VAL A 237 -29.07 -32.67 -36.11
C VAL A 237 -28.27 -32.38 -37.38
N LEU A 238 -28.84 -32.62 -38.57
CA LEU A 238 -28.18 -32.28 -39.84
C LEU A 238 -27.89 -30.78 -39.98
N ILE A 239 -28.79 -29.92 -39.49
CA ILE A 239 -28.57 -28.47 -39.49
C ILE A 239 -27.52 -28.09 -38.45
N TYR A 240 -27.53 -28.70 -37.27
CA TYR A 240 -26.54 -28.48 -36.22
C TYR A 240 -25.12 -28.82 -36.68
N LEU A 241 -24.97 -29.88 -37.49
CA LEU A 241 -23.71 -30.25 -38.15
C LEU A 241 -23.36 -29.37 -39.37
N HIS A 242 -24.06 -28.25 -39.57
CA HIS A 242 -23.84 -27.29 -40.64
C HIS A 242 -24.01 -27.80 -42.08
N PHE A 243 -24.73 -28.92 -42.30
CA PHE A 243 -25.04 -29.34 -43.67
C PHE A 243 -25.87 -28.27 -44.40
N THR A 244 -25.46 -27.97 -45.63
CA THR A 244 -26.17 -27.05 -46.51
C THR A 244 -27.47 -27.69 -46.99
N SER A 245 -28.43 -26.86 -47.42
CA SER A 245 -29.70 -27.38 -47.97
C SER A 245 -29.48 -28.32 -49.17
N LYS A 246 -28.38 -28.17 -49.93
CA LYS A 246 -28.01 -29.04 -51.06
C LYS A 246 -27.52 -30.41 -50.58
N GLU A 247 -26.68 -30.43 -49.55
CA GLU A 247 -26.18 -31.68 -48.98
C GLU A 247 -27.29 -32.45 -48.28
N ILE A 248 -28.15 -31.76 -47.51
CA ILE A 248 -29.31 -32.40 -46.87
C ILE A 248 -30.26 -33.01 -47.92
N ALA A 249 -30.43 -32.35 -49.08
CA ALA A 249 -31.23 -32.88 -50.18
C ALA A 249 -30.64 -34.18 -50.75
N GLN A 250 -29.30 -34.25 -50.86
CA GLN A 250 -28.59 -35.44 -51.31
C GLN A 250 -28.69 -36.58 -50.28
N ILE A 251 -28.44 -36.28 -49.00
CA ILE A 251 -28.51 -37.24 -47.89
C ILE A 251 -29.89 -37.88 -47.81
N LEU A 252 -30.95 -37.05 -47.84
CA LEU A 252 -32.32 -37.51 -47.67
C LEU A 252 -32.99 -37.94 -48.98
N PHE A 253 -32.28 -37.89 -50.12
CA PHE A 253 -32.80 -38.19 -51.46
C PHE A 253 -34.10 -37.44 -51.81
N ILE A 254 -34.16 -36.14 -51.49
CA ILE A 254 -35.31 -35.27 -51.78
C ILE A 254 -34.91 -34.01 -52.56
N GLU A 255 -35.88 -33.32 -53.16
CA GLU A 255 -35.61 -32.06 -53.83
C GLU A 255 -35.10 -30.97 -52.87
N HIS A 256 -34.13 -30.18 -53.32
CA HIS A 256 -33.61 -29.02 -52.58
C HIS A 256 -34.71 -28.06 -52.10
N ARG A 257 -35.76 -27.86 -52.92
CA ARG A 257 -36.91 -27.01 -52.58
C ARG A 257 -37.73 -27.59 -51.41
N SER A 258 -37.80 -28.91 -51.31
CA SER A 258 -38.45 -29.61 -50.20
C SER A 258 -37.69 -29.41 -48.89
N VAL A 259 -36.36 -29.43 -48.93
CA VAL A 259 -35.50 -29.10 -47.77
C VAL A 259 -35.73 -27.66 -47.30
N GLN A 260 -35.73 -26.69 -48.22
CA GLN A 260 -35.99 -25.28 -47.88
C GLN A 260 -37.37 -25.08 -47.25
N THR A 261 -38.39 -25.75 -47.78
CA THR A 261 -39.75 -25.71 -47.23
C THR A 261 -39.79 -26.31 -45.82
N ARG A 262 -39.10 -27.44 -45.61
CA ARG A 262 -38.98 -28.09 -44.31
C ARG A 262 -38.24 -27.21 -43.29
N LYS A 263 -37.16 -26.51 -43.69
CA LYS A 263 -36.47 -25.51 -42.84
C LYS A 263 -37.40 -24.38 -42.40
N ASN A 264 -38.20 -23.85 -43.32
CA ASN A 264 -39.15 -22.79 -42.99
C ASN A 264 -40.25 -23.25 -42.01
N ARG A 265 -40.73 -24.49 -42.16
CA ARG A 265 -41.69 -25.10 -41.22
C ARG A 265 -41.05 -25.32 -39.85
N LEU A 266 -39.85 -25.88 -39.82
CA LEU A 266 -39.09 -26.11 -38.59
C LEU A 266 -38.84 -24.79 -37.85
N ARG A 267 -38.40 -23.74 -38.56
CA ARG A 267 -38.18 -22.40 -37.99
C ARG A 267 -39.43 -21.85 -37.30
N LYS A 268 -40.61 -21.95 -37.96
CA LYS A 268 -41.88 -21.51 -37.38
C LYS A 268 -42.26 -22.34 -36.16
N LYS A 269 -42.05 -23.66 -36.22
CA LYS A 269 -42.34 -24.58 -35.11
C LYS A 269 -41.45 -24.32 -33.89
N LEU A 270 -40.18 -24.00 -34.10
CA LEU A 270 -39.23 -23.62 -33.06
C LEU A 270 -39.39 -22.17 -32.56
N GLY A 271 -40.32 -21.38 -33.13
CA GLY A 271 -40.58 -20.00 -32.71
C GLY A 271 -39.44 -19.02 -33.01
N ILE A 272 -38.60 -19.29 -34.01
CA ILE A 272 -37.38 -18.50 -34.27
C ILE A 272 -37.71 -17.20 -35.04
N PRO A 273 -37.45 -16.00 -34.49
CA PRO A 273 -37.73 -14.71 -35.12
C PRO A 273 -36.95 -14.50 -36.41
N SER A 274 -37.49 -13.78 -37.41
CA SER A 274 -36.89 -13.57 -38.75
C SER A 274 -35.43 -13.07 -38.77
N GLY A 275 -34.95 -12.42 -37.71
CA GLY A 275 -33.58 -11.92 -37.60
C GLY A 275 -32.55 -12.93 -37.07
N THR A 276 -32.98 -14.09 -36.56
CA THR A 276 -32.08 -15.10 -35.96
C THR A 276 -31.78 -16.21 -36.97
N ASP A 277 -30.51 -16.54 -37.18
CA ASP A 277 -30.14 -17.65 -38.04
C ASP A 277 -30.46 -19.01 -37.39
N LEU A 278 -30.98 -19.95 -38.19
CA LEU A 278 -31.42 -21.26 -37.69
C LEU A 278 -30.23 -22.14 -37.26
N TYR A 279 -29.08 -22.05 -37.94
CA TYR A 279 -27.88 -22.79 -37.56
C TYR A 279 -27.34 -22.23 -36.24
N GLN A 280 -27.19 -20.92 -36.16
CA GLN A 280 -26.70 -20.25 -34.95
C GLN A 280 -27.59 -20.54 -33.73
N TYR A 281 -28.91 -20.56 -33.90
CA TYR A 281 -29.84 -20.92 -32.83
C TYR A 281 -29.61 -22.34 -32.29
N LEU A 282 -29.38 -23.33 -33.17
CA LEU A 282 -29.15 -24.71 -32.76
C LEU A 282 -27.78 -24.91 -32.09
N VAL A 283 -26.75 -24.18 -32.52
CA VAL A 283 -25.43 -24.20 -31.86
C VAL A 283 -25.51 -23.60 -30.46
N MET A 284 -26.15 -22.43 -30.32
CA MET A 284 -26.31 -21.74 -29.03
C MET A 284 -27.12 -22.55 -28.00
N LEU A 285 -28.03 -23.41 -28.46
CA LEU A 285 -28.75 -24.32 -27.57
C LEU A 285 -27.82 -25.30 -26.85
N ASN A 286 -26.76 -25.79 -27.51
CA ASN A 286 -25.84 -26.75 -26.91
C ASN A 286 -24.75 -26.08 -26.05
N GLU A 287 -24.37 -24.84 -26.38
CA GLU A 287 -23.33 -24.08 -25.67
C GLU A 287 -23.81 -23.36 -24.40
N SER A 288 -25.13 -23.28 -24.18
CA SER A 288 -25.68 -22.70 -22.96
C SER A 288 -25.60 -23.73 -21.84
N PRO A 289 -24.70 -23.61 -20.84
CA PRO A 289 -24.73 -24.49 -19.69
C PRO A 289 -26.12 -24.36 -19.07
N SER A 290 -26.72 -25.50 -18.75
CA SER A 290 -27.88 -25.56 -17.87
C SER A 290 -27.52 -24.78 -16.60
N ILE A 291 -28.05 -23.56 -16.48
CA ILE A 291 -28.06 -22.85 -15.21
C ILE A 291 -29.04 -23.64 -14.35
N GLN A 292 -28.55 -24.72 -13.75
CA GLN A 292 -29.23 -25.38 -12.65
C GLN A 292 -29.06 -24.45 -11.44
N GLY A 293 -30.18 -23.85 -11.03
CA GLY A 293 -30.33 -23.19 -9.74
C GLY A 293 -30.43 -24.18 -8.59
#